data_AF-A0A6C0QZE5-F1
#
_entry.id   AF-A0A6C0QZE5-F1
#
_cell.length_a   1.000
_cell.length_b   1.000
_cell.length_c   1.000
_cell.angle_alpha   90.00
_cell.angle_beta   90.00
_cell.angle_gamma   90.00
#
_symmetry.space_group_name_H-M   'P 1'
#
loop_
_entity.id
_entity.type
_entity.pdbx_description
1 polymer ?
#
loop_
_entity_poly.entity_id
_entity_poly.type
_entity_poly.pdbx_seq_one_letter_code
_entity_poly.pdbx_strand_id
1 'polypeptide(L)'
;MLPIHQRLAELWTINLRRDLSQKELEEMEHCLRQNAARVWEVIKLKNLSEAAYIANDVDWQHDVCAQIERLKESNNANNIL
;
A
#
# COMPACT_ATOMS: atom_id res chain seq x y z
N MET A 1 9.27 -6.59 1.87
CA MET A 1 9.33 -5.24 1.26
C MET A 1 8.56 -5.30 -0.06
N LEU A 2 7.62 -4.38 -0.33
CA LEU A 2 6.79 -4.44 -1.53
C LEU A 2 7.57 -3.97 -2.78
N PRO A 3 7.34 -4.56 -3.97
CA PRO A 3 8.02 -4.15 -5.21
C PRO A 3 7.86 -2.66 -5.52
N ILE A 4 6.68 -2.07 -5.26
CA ILE A 4 6.45 -0.63 -5.43
C ILE A 4 7.37 0.23 -4.56
N HIS A 5 7.70 -0.22 -3.34
CA HIS A 5 8.60 0.53 -2.45
C HIS A 5 10.04 0.43 -2.92
N GLN A 6 10.44 -0.73 -3.43
CA GLN A 6 11.74 -0.89 -4.06
C GLN A 6 11.87 0.04 -5.29
N ARG A 7 10.87 0.05 -6.17
CA ARG A 7 10.90 0.90 -7.37
C ARG A 7 10.89 2.39 -7.02
N LEU A 8 10.12 2.81 -6.03
CA LEU A 8 10.16 4.19 -5.51
C LEU A 8 11.55 4.57 -5.01
N ALA A 9 12.23 3.68 -4.26
CA ALA A 9 13.58 3.94 -3.77
C ALA A 9 14.61 4.05 -4.90
N GLU A 10 14.49 3.21 -5.94
CA GLU A 10 15.32 3.28 -7.14
C GLU A 10 15.12 4.61 -7.88
N LEU A 11 13.87 4.97 -8.19
CA LEU A 11 13.52 6.21 -8.88
C LEU A 11 13.94 7.45 -8.09
N TRP A 12 13.75 7.44 -6.77
CA TRP A 12 14.26 8.49 -5.89
C TRP A 12 15.77 8.64 -6.01
N THR A 13 16.52 7.53 -5.96
CA THR A 13 17.98 7.55 -6.05
C THR A 13 18.48 8.03 -7.41
N ILE A 14 17.76 7.70 -8.50
CA ILE A 14 18.06 8.23 -9.85
C ILE A 14 17.84 9.74 -9.88
N ASN A 15 16.72 10.22 -9.33
CA ASN A 15 16.36 11.64 -9.31
C ASN A 15 17.36 12.52 -8.55
N LEU A 16 18.12 11.94 -7.60
CA LEU A 16 19.20 12.65 -6.90
C LEU A 16 20.43 12.90 -7.79
N ARG A 17 20.59 12.16 -8.90
CA ARG A 17 21.78 12.21 -9.76
C ARG A 17 21.53 12.90 -11.09
N ARG A 18 20.31 12.80 -11.60
CA ARG A 18 19.83 13.46 -12.83
C ARG A 18 18.31 13.58 -12.79
N ASP A 19 17.77 14.44 -13.64
CA ASP A 19 16.32 14.47 -13.86
C ASP A 19 15.81 13.12 -14.35
N LEU A 20 14.61 12.76 -13.89
CA LEU A 20 13.89 11.58 -14.39
C LEU A 20 13.49 11.80 -15.84
N SER A 21 13.65 10.76 -16.65
CA SER A 21 13.05 10.72 -17.98
C SER A 21 11.52 10.67 -17.87
N GLN A 22 10.83 10.98 -18.97
CA GLN A 22 9.37 10.91 -19.01
C GLN A 22 8.82 9.54 -18.57
N LYS A 23 9.46 8.45 -19.02
CA LYS A 23 9.09 7.09 -18.64
C LYS A 23 9.27 6.85 -17.13
N GLU A 24 10.36 7.33 -16.55
CA GLU A 24 10.63 7.18 -15.12
C GLU A 24 9.67 8.03 -14.26
N LEU A 25 9.23 9.20 -14.76
CA LEU A 25 8.19 10.00 -14.13
C LEU A 25 6.84 9.27 -14.14
N GLU A 26 6.46 8.66 -15.26
CA GLU A 26 5.25 7.85 -15.36
C GLU A 26 5.28 6.65 -14.40
N GLU A 27 6.42 5.98 -14.30
CA GLU A 27 6.62 4.90 -13.33
C GLU A 27 6.57 5.40 -11.88
N MET A 28 7.13 6.58 -11.59
CA MET A 28 7.07 7.20 -10.27
C MET A 28 5.63 7.52 -9.88
N GLU A 29 4.85 8.13 -10.79
CA GLU A 29 3.44 8.42 -10.58
C GLU A 29 2.65 7.14 -10.34
N HIS A 30 2.89 6.11 -11.14
CA HIS A 30 2.25 4.82 -11.00
C HIS A 30 2.52 4.19 -9.62
N CYS A 31 3.79 4.18 -9.19
CA CYS A 31 4.15 3.64 -7.88
C CYS A 31 3.55 4.44 -6.72
N LEU A 32 3.52 5.78 -6.83
CA LEU A 32 2.90 6.66 -5.84
C LEU A 32 1.39 6.43 -5.73
N ARG A 33 0.69 6.28 -6.87
CA ARG A 33 -0.75 6.01 -6.91
C ARG A 33 -1.08 4.68 -6.23
N GLN A 34 -0.33 3.63 -6.56
CA GLN A 34 -0.49 2.32 -5.91
C GLN A 34 -0.20 2.38 -4.40
N ASN A 35 0.88 3.07 -4.01
CA ASN A 35 1.23 3.26 -2.61
C ASN A 35 0.11 4.00 -1.86
N ALA A 36 -0.38 5.11 -2.40
CA ALA A 36 -1.44 5.91 -1.79
C ALA A 36 -2.72 5.10 -1.63
N ALA A 37 -3.18 4.42 -2.68
CA ALA A 37 -4.39 3.58 -2.63
C ALA A 37 -4.29 2.52 -1.53
N ARG A 38 -3.13 1.85 -1.43
CA ARG A 38 -2.89 0.84 -0.41
C ARG A 38 -2.89 1.42 1.00
N VAL A 39 -2.16 2.52 1.21
CA VAL A 39 -2.07 3.16 2.54
C VAL A 39 -3.45 3.60 3.00
N TRP A 40 -4.26 4.16 2.11
CA TRP A 40 -5.63 4.56 2.42
C TRP A 40 -6.52 3.37 2.80
N GLU A 41 -6.42 2.24 2.09
CA GLU A 41 -7.19 1.05 2.45
C GLU A 41 -6.79 0.50 3.82
N VAL A 42 -5.50 0.47 4.14
CA VAL A 42 -5.02 0.06 5.48
C VAL A 42 -5.53 1.00 6.56
N ILE A 43 -5.48 2.32 6.34
CA ILE A 43 -5.98 3.32 7.31
C ILE A 43 -7.48 3.13 7.54
N LYS A 44 -8.25 2.97 6.47
CA LYS A 44 -9.70 2.72 6.54
C LYS A 44 -10.00 1.48 7.39
N LEU A 45 -9.32 0.36 7.13
CA LEU A 45 -9.52 -0.88 7.89
C LEU A 45 -9.11 -0.72 9.35
N LYS A 46 -8.00 -0.02 9.66
CA LYS A 46 -7.60 0.25 11.04
C LYS A 46 -8.66 1.06 11.80
N ASN A 47 -9.20 2.10 11.18
CA ASN A 47 -10.26 2.91 11.77
C ASN A 47 -11.53 2.09 12.02
N LEU A 48 -11.88 1.17 11.10
CA LEU A 48 -13.01 0.26 11.29
C LEU A 48 -12.76 -0.73 12.44
N SER A 49 -11.54 -1.26 12.58
CA SER A 49 -11.18 -2.14 13.68
C SER A 49 -11.28 -1.42 15.03
N GLU A 50 -10.87 -0.16 15.09
CA GLU A 50 -10.99 0.69 16.28
C GLU A 50 -12.46 1.00 16.60
N ALA A 51 -13.28 1.29 15.59
CA ALA A 51 -14.72 1.48 15.77
C ALA A 51 -15.41 0.23 16.33
N ALA A 52 -15.05 -0.96 15.83
CA ALA A 52 -15.55 -2.25 16.32
C ALA A 52 -15.16 -2.49 17.79
N TYR A 53 -13.90 -2.20 18.13
CA TYR A 53 -13.40 -2.28 19.49
C TYR A 53 -14.18 -1.38 20.45
N ILE A 54 -14.39 -0.12 20.08
CA ILE A 54 -15.15 0.85 20.90
C ILE A 54 -16.60 0.38 21.08
N ALA A 55 -17.18 -0.28 20.07
CA ALA A 55 -18.53 -0.86 20.14
C ALA A 55 -18.61 -2.17 20.95
N ASN A 56 -17.49 -2.71 21.42
CA ASN A 56 -17.37 -4.07 21.98
C ASN A 56 -17.88 -5.17 21.03
N ASP A 57 -17.79 -4.93 19.71
CA ASP A 57 -18.14 -5.91 18.69
C ASP A 57 -16.89 -6.71 18.27
N VAL A 58 -16.63 -7.79 19.02
CA VAL A 58 -15.42 -8.60 18.86
C VAL A 58 -15.42 -9.36 17.53
N ASP A 59 -16.59 -9.83 17.07
CA ASP A 59 -16.71 -10.56 15.81
C ASP A 59 -16.39 -9.63 14.64
N TRP A 60 -16.98 -8.43 14.63
CA TRP A 60 -16.64 -7.42 13.63
C TRP A 60 -15.16 -7.03 13.67
N GLN A 61 -14.60 -6.86 14.88
CA GLN A 61 -13.18 -6.53 15.03
C GLN A 61 -12.29 -7.62 14.41
N HIS A 62 -12.58 -8.90 14.67
CA HIS A 62 -11.83 -10.02 14.10
C HIS A 62 -11.95 -10.08 12.58
N ASP A 63 -13.14 -9.83 12.01
CA ASP A 63 -13.35 -9.79 10.58
C ASP A 63 -12.52 -8.70 9.89
N VAL A 64 -12.43 -7.51 10.50
CA VAL A 64 -11.61 -6.41 9.99
C VAL A 64 -10.11 -6.74 10.10
N CYS A 65 -9.67 -7.34 11.21
CA CYS A 65 -8.29 -7.81 11.35
C CYS A 65 -7.92 -8.84 10.27
N ALA A 66 -8.82 -9.78 9.96
CA ALA A 66 -8.59 -10.75 8.90
C ALA A 66 -8.48 -10.09 7.51
N GLN A 67 -9.25 -9.02 7.25
CA GLN A 67 -9.11 -8.23 6.02
C GLN A 67 -7.75 -7.53 5.92
N ILE A 68 -7.25 -6.99 7.04
CA ILE A 68 -5.92 -6.37 7.10
C ILE A 68 -4.82 -7.39 6.76
N GLU A 69 -4.90 -8.61 7.28
CA GLU A 69 -3.92 -9.67 6.96
C GLU A 69 -3.99 -10.09 5.50
N ARG A 70 -5.19 -10.30 4.93
CA ARG A 70 -5.34 -10.58 3.49
C ARG A 70 -4.78 -9.47 2.60
N LEU A 71 -4.93 -8.21 3.01
CA LEU A 71 -4.35 -7.06 2.29
C LEU A 71 -2.81 -7.07 2.36
N LYS A 72 -2.21 -7.62 3.41
CA LYS A 72 -0.75 -7.83 3.49
C LYS A 72 -0.29 -8.96 2.56
N GLU A 73 -1.06 -10.04 2.46
CA GLU A 73 -0.71 -11.26 1.71
C GLU A 73 -0.92 -11.16 0.18
N SER A 74 -2.02 -10.52 -0.26
CA SER A 74 -2.42 -10.41 -1.68
C SER A 74 -1.40 -9.76 -2.61
N ASN A 75 -0.34 -9.15 -2.07
CA ASN A 75 0.72 -8.52 -2.84
C ASN A 75 1.86 -9.47 -3.28
N ASN A 76 1.85 -10.74 -2.90
CA ASN A 76 2.80 -11.73 -3.42
C ASN A 76 2.41 -12.31 -4.80
N ALA A 77 1.18 -12.08 -5.27
CA ALA A 77 0.62 -12.76 -6.45
C ALA A 77 0.42 -11.88 -7.71
N ASN A 78 0.47 -10.54 -7.59
CA ASN A 78 0.01 -9.63 -8.65
C ASN A 78 1.10 -8.85 -9.41
N ASN A 79 2.33 -9.37 -9.49
CA ASN A 79 3.44 -8.71 -10.20
C ASN A 79 3.91 -9.46 -11.47
N ILE A 80 2.96 -9.91 -12.30
CA ILE A 80 3.21 -10.26 -13.70
C ILE A 80 2.49 -9.23 -14.58
N LEU A 81 3.13 -8.09 -14.81
CA LEU A 81 3.00 -7.26 -16.02
C LEU A 81 4.25 -6.36 -16.12
#